data_AF-A0A7W8W0D2-F1
#
_entry.id   AF-A0A7W8W0D2-F1
#
_cell.length_a   1.000
_cell.length_b   1.000
_cell.length_c   1.000
_cell.angle_alpha   90.00
_cell.angle_beta   90.00
_cell.angle_gamma   90.00
#
_symmetry.space_group_name_H-M   'P 1'
#
loop_
_entity.id
_entity.type
_entity.pdbx_description
1 polymer ?
#
loop_
_entity_poly.entity_id
_entity_poly.type
_entity_poly.pdbx_seq_one_letter_code
_entity_poly.pdbx_strand_id
1 'polypeptide(L)'
;MLKLRTCAALILLAGLPALTSAPYVDVKPAGYQSVIDGKQTDLYTLKNRQGMVVKISNYGGKIVELLVPDRNGNLGDVVMGFDTI
;
A
#
# COMPACT_ATOMS: atom_id res chain seq x y z
N MET A 1 -46.06 28.28 9.87
CA MET A 1 -44.68 27.75 9.98
C MET A 1 -44.73 26.40 10.68
N LEU A 2 -44.98 25.31 9.95
CA LEU A 2 -44.80 23.95 10.47
C LEU A 2 -44.82 22.90 9.34
N LYS A 3 -43.83 22.00 9.36
CA LYS A 3 -43.75 20.63 8.79
C LYS A 3 -43.87 20.44 7.26
N LEU A 4 -42.76 19.99 6.65
CA LEU A 4 -42.85 19.10 5.48
C LEU A 4 -41.78 18.00 5.58
N ARG A 5 -42.22 16.86 6.09
CA ARG A 5 -41.58 15.56 5.89
C ARG A 5 -42.12 15.01 4.57
N THR A 6 -41.27 14.77 3.58
CA THR A 6 -41.60 13.88 2.45
C THR A 6 -40.33 13.13 2.03
N CYS A 7 -40.33 11.84 2.34
CA CYS A 7 -39.48 10.83 1.71
C CYS A 7 -39.90 10.65 0.25
N ALA A 8 -38.94 10.60 -0.67
CA ALA A 8 -38.94 9.84 -1.93
C ALA A 8 -37.68 10.27 -2.71
N ALA A 9 -36.58 9.53 -2.60
CA ALA A 9 -36.22 8.50 -3.58
C ALA A 9 -35.92 9.09 -4.97
N LEU A 10 -34.63 9.39 -5.24
CA LEU A 10 -34.06 9.13 -6.56
C LEU A 10 -32.55 8.97 -6.48
N ILE A 11 -32.14 7.76 -6.82
CA ILE A 11 -30.82 7.26 -7.21
C ILE A 11 -29.89 8.34 -7.78
N LEU A 12 -28.71 8.49 -7.17
CA LEU A 12 -27.49 8.72 -7.94
C LEU A 12 -26.40 7.76 -7.44
N LEU A 13 -26.60 6.49 -7.77
CA LEU A 13 -25.53 5.49 -7.82
C LEU A 13 -24.71 5.71 -9.11
N ALA A 14 -24.18 6.91 -9.32
CA ALA A 14 -23.33 7.22 -10.47
C ALA A 14 -21.89 7.39 -9.96
N GLY A 15 -21.18 6.27 -9.95
CA GLY A 15 -19.75 6.23 -9.73
C GLY A 15 -19.36 6.08 -8.27
N LEU A 16 -19.53 4.87 -7.71
CA LEU A 16 -18.42 4.40 -6.87
C LEU A 16 -17.22 4.33 -7.84
N PRO A 17 -16.15 5.12 -7.66
CA PRO A 17 -14.92 4.81 -8.36
C PRO A 17 -14.61 3.37 -7.97
N ALA A 18 -14.44 2.50 -8.98
CA ALA A 18 -13.98 1.15 -8.74
C ALA A 18 -12.77 1.27 -7.80
N LEU A 19 -12.87 0.66 -6.62
CA LEU A 19 -11.74 0.40 -5.74
C LEU A 19 -10.82 -0.52 -6.54
N THR A 20 -10.06 0.06 -7.45
CA THR A 20 -9.02 -0.64 -8.17
C THR A 20 -7.93 -0.86 -7.14
N SER A 21 -7.85 -2.10 -6.65
CA SER A 21 -6.72 -2.51 -5.84
C SER A 21 -5.47 -2.23 -6.65
N ALA A 22 -4.47 -1.60 -6.03
CA ALA A 22 -3.16 -1.45 -6.66
C ALA A 22 -2.70 -2.80 -7.21
N PRO A 23 -2.02 -2.86 -8.37
CA PRO A 23 -1.63 -4.12 -9.01
C PRO A 23 -0.50 -4.86 -8.27
N TYR A 24 -0.21 -4.47 -7.03
CA TYR A 24 0.82 -5.01 -6.17
C TYR A 24 0.30 -5.14 -4.73
N VAL A 25 0.90 -6.05 -3.97
CA VAL A 25 0.62 -6.22 -2.55
C VAL A 25 1.53 -5.30 -1.76
N ASP A 26 0.95 -4.43 -0.94
CA ASP A 26 1.71 -3.47 -0.13
C ASP A 26 2.23 -4.15 1.15
N VAL A 27 3.55 -4.41 1.20
CA VAL A 27 4.21 -5.02 2.36
C VAL A 27 4.14 -4.11 3.58
N LYS A 28 3.65 -4.64 4.72
CA LYS A 28 3.42 -3.87 5.95
C LYS A 28 4.58 -4.01 6.94
N PRO A 29 4.95 -2.94 7.67
CA PRO A 29 5.99 -3.01 8.70
C PRO A 29 5.73 -4.07 9.77
N ALA A 30 4.47 -4.34 10.12
CA ALA A 30 4.10 -5.31 11.13
C ALA A 30 4.64 -6.74 10.87
N GLY A 31 4.85 -7.12 9.59
CA GLY A 31 5.46 -8.41 9.24
C GLY A 31 6.97 -8.49 9.48
N TYR A 32 7.61 -7.36 9.73
CA TYR A 32 9.06 -7.18 9.80
C TYR A 32 9.53 -6.59 11.14
N GLN A 33 8.59 -6.27 12.03
CA GLN A 33 8.85 -5.72 13.36
C GLN A 33 8.91 -6.84 14.39
N SER A 34 10.10 -7.18 14.84
CA SER A 34 10.34 -8.26 15.82
C SER A 34 11.66 -8.07 16.56
N VAL A 35 11.92 -8.95 17.55
CA VAL A 35 13.21 -9.05 18.24
C VAL A 35 13.86 -10.38 17.91
N ILE A 36 14.95 -10.33 17.15
CA ILE A 36 15.73 -11.51 16.76
C ILE A 36 17.13 -11.35 17.35
N ASP A 37 17.59 -12.34 18.12
CA ASP A 37 18.90 -12.33 18.79
C ASP A 37 19.14 -11.06 19.64
N GLY A 38 18.09 -10.57 20.31
CA GLY A 38 18.14 -9.37 21.14
C GLY A 38 18.23 -8.05 20.35
N LYS A 39 18.12 -8.08 19.03
CA LYS A 39 18.14 -6.91 18.15
C LYS A 39 16.75 -6.63 17.60
N GLN A 40 16.38 -5.36 17.56
CA GLN A 40 15.13 -4.91 16.94
C GLN A 40 15.24 -4.98 15.42
N THR A 41 14.21 -5.55 14.81
CA THR A 41 14.02 -5.60 13.36
C THR A 41 12.87 -4.68 12.96
N ASP A 42 12.96 -4.07 11.79
CA ASP A 42 11.95 -3.13 11.27
C ASP A 42 12.00 -3.07 9.74
N LEU A 43 11.04 -2.35 9.15
CA LEU A 43 10.89 -2.11 7.72
C LEU A 43 10.96 -0.62 7.39
N TYR A 44 11.91 -0.25 6.54
CA TYR A 44 12.15 1.12 6.11
C TYR A 44 11.62 1.33 4.70
N THR A 45 10.84 2.38 4.49
CA THR A 45 10.31 2.75 3.17
C THR A 45 11.05 3.97 2.62
N LEU A 46 11.67 3.81 1.47
CA LEU A 46 12.32 4.88 0.71
C LEU A 46 11.46 5.23 -0.50
N LYS A 47 11.21 6.52 -0.72
CA LYS A 47 10.46 7.01 -1.88
C LYS A 47 11.28 8.06 -2.60
N ASN A 48 11.37 7.96 -3.92
CA ASN A 48 12.00 8.99 -4.74
C ASN A 48 10.95 9.97 -5.31
N ARG A 49 11.42 11.07 -5.90
CA ARG A 49 10.55 12.10 -6.51
C ARG A 49 9.82 11.62 -7.78
N GLN A 50 10.26 10.52 -8.38
CA GLN A 50 9.72 9.95 -9.61
C GLN A 50 8.72 8.81 -9.35
N GLY A 51 8.34 8.57 -8.09
CA GLY A 51 7.32 7.59 -7.71
C GLY A 51 7.84 6.19 -7.41
N MET A 52 9.14 5.92 -7.57
CA MET A 52 9.74 4.64 -7.18
C MET A 52 9.73 4.51 -5.66
N VAL A 53 9.37 3.31 -5.18
CA VAL A 53 9.32 2.97 -3.75
C VAL A 53 10.15 1.72 -3.50
N VAL A 54 10.97 1.74 -2.45
CA VAL A 54 11.73 0.58 -2.00
C VAL A 54 11.42 0.35 -0.53
N LYS A 55 11.13 -0.89 -0.14
CA LYS A 55 11.04 -1.28 1.27
C LYS A 55 12.18 -2.23 1.61
N ILE A 56 12.88 -1.92 2.70
CA ILE A 56 14.11 -2.59 3.12
C ILE A 56 13.99 -2.97 4.58
N SER A 57 14.27 -4.22 4.91
CA SER A 57 14.38 -4.65 6.31
C SER A 57 15.83 -4.51 6.81
N ASN A 58 16.01 -4.04 8.04
CA ASN A 58 17.32 -4.09 8.71
C ASN A 58 17.73 -5.51 9.15
N TYR A 59 16.82 -6.48 9.06
CA TYR A 59 17.15 -7.89 9.22
C TYR A 59 17.83 -8.41 7.95
N GLY A 60 19.17 -8.43 7.96
CA GLY A 60 19.98 -8.89 6.83
C GLY A 60 19.99 -7.94 5.62
N GLY A 61 19.47 -6.72 5.74
CA GLY A 61 19.52 -5.70 4.68
C GLY A 61 18.73 -6.07 3.43
N LYS A 62 17.66 -6.86 3.57
CA LYS A 62 16.90 -7.40 2.44
C LYS A 62 15.98 -6.34 1.85
N ILE A 63 15.97 -6.22 0.53
CA ILE A 63 14.90 -5.53 -0.21
C ILE A 63 13.73 -6.48 -0.29
N VAL A 64 12.56 -6.05 0.19
CA VAL A 64 11.37 -6.91 0.30
C VAL A 64 10.24 -6.48 -0.63
N GLU A 65 10.28 -5.23 -1.09
CA GLU A 65 9.36 -4.68 -2.09
C GLU A 65 10.11 -3.60 -2.89
N LEU A 66 9.94 -3.61 -4.20
CA LEU A 66 10.49 -2.58 -5.08
C LEU A 66 9.46 -2.21 -6.15
N LEU A 67 8.75 -1.12 -5.90
CA LEU A 67 7.76 -0.58 -6.82
C LEU A 67 8.43 0.36 -7.81
N VAL A 68 8.37 0.00 -9.09
CA VAL A 68 8.98 0.76 -10.20
C VAL A 68 7.88 1.20 -11.16
N PRO A 69 7.83 2.48 -11.56
CA PRO A 69 6.91 2.95 -12.59
C PRO A 69 7.30 2.38 -13.95
N ASP A 70 6.32 1.84 -14.67
CA ASP A 70 6.44 1.46 -16.08
C ASP A 70 6.45 2.70 -17.00
N ARG A 71 6.47 2.48 -18.32
CA ARG A 71 6.42 3.57 -19.32
C ARG A 71 5.18 4.47 -19.19
N ASN A 72 4.08 3.94 -18.69
CA ASN A 72 2.82 4.64 -18.52
C ASN A 72 2.67 5.23 -17.09
N GLY A 73 3.68 5.05 -16.22
CA GLY A 73 3.67 5.50 -14.83
C GLY A 73 2.97 4.55 -13.85
N ASN A 74 2.58 3.34 -14.29
CA ASN A 74 1.98 2.36 -13.40
C ASN A 74 3.06 1.70 -12.55
N LEU A 75 2.84 1.61 -11.24
CA LEU A 75 3.76 0.93 -10.34
C LEU A 75 3.57 -0.58 -10.43
N GLY A 76 4.67 -1.30 -10.65
CA GLY A 76 4.74 -2.75 -10.51
C GLY A 76 5.83 -3.14 -9.51
N ASP A 77 5.58 -4.20 -8.74
CA ASP A 77 6.63 -4.81 -7.91
C ASP A 77 7.52 -5.70 -8.79
N VAL A 78 8.84 -5.48 -8.70
CA VAL A 78 9.85 -6.22 -9.47
C VAL A 78 10.71 -7.13 -8.60
N VAL A 79 10.42 -7.22 -7.30
CA VAL A 79 11.12 -8.10 -6.36
C VAL A 79 10.18 -9.21 -5.90
N MET A 80 10.67 -10.45 -5.92
CA MET A 80 9.98 -11.56 -5.25
C MET A 80 10.40 -11.58 -3.77
N GLY A 81 9.64 -10.86 -2.95
CA GLY A 81 9.81 -10.80 -1.49
C GLY A 81 8.90 -11.77 -0.73
N PHE A 82 9.02 -11.73 0.60
CA PHE A 82 8.11 -12.42 1.53
C PHE A 82 7.26 -11.39 2.28
N ASP A 83 6.14 -11.80 2.86
CA ASP A 83 5.29 -10.88 3.62
C ASP A 83 5.79 -10.65 5.05
N THR A 84 6.59 -11.58 5.59
CA THR A 84 7.06 -11.58 6.99
C THR A 84 8.45 -12.19 7.15
N ILE A 85 9.08 -11.95 8.30
CA ILE A 85 10.33 -12.59 8.75
C ILE A 85 10.10 -13.59 9.88
#